data_AF-A0A357YF84-F1
#
_entry.id   AF-A0A357YF84-F1
#
_cell.length_a   1.000
_cell.length_b   1.000
_cell.length_c   1.000
_cell.angle_alpha   90.00
_cell.angle_beta   90.00
_cell.angle_gamma   90.00
#
_symmetry.space_group_name_H-M   'P 1'
#
loop_
_entity.id
_entity.type
_entity.pdbx_description
1 polymer ?
#
loop_
_entity_poly.entity_id
_entity_poly.type
_entity_poly.pdbx_seq_one_letter_code
_entity_poly.pdbx_strand_id
1 'polypeptide(L)' 'HGAGRRLSRQAALKATRGRNPVAEMAARGVLVRAAGRATVAEEVPEAYKDVAEVVAVVEGAGIGRIVARLKPLAVIKG' A
#
# COMPACT_ATOMS: atom_id res chain seq x y z
N HIS A 1 -13.00 0.98 3.33
CA HIS A 1 -12.56 1.35 1.96
C HIS A 1 -11.04 1.57 1.84
N GLY A 2 -10.29 1.67 2.95
CA GLY A 2 -8.82 1.79 2.91
C GLY A 2 -8.33 3.24 2.80
N ALA A 3 -7.04 3.40 2.51
CA ALA A 3 -6.36 4.69 2.51
C ALA A 3 -6.76 5.63 1.35
N GLY A 4 -7.26 5.10 0.24
CA GLY A 4 -7.44 5.86 -1.00
C GLY A 4 -6.11 6.22 -1.66
N ARG A 5 -6.12 6.36 -2.99
CA ARG A 5 -4.91 6.71 -3.75
C ARG A 5 -4.54 8.17 -3.52
N ARG A 6 -3.24 8.42 -3.37
CA ARG A 6 -2.63 9.76 -3.40
C ARG A 6 -2.02 10.06 -4.76
N LEU A 7 -1.51 9.03 -5.45
CA LEU A 7 -0.93 9.14 -6.79
C LEU A 7 -1.82 8.46 -7.84
N SER A 8 -1.88 9.05 -9.04
CA SER A 8 -2.38 8.35 -10.22
C SER A 8 -1.53 7.11 -10.52
N ARG A 9 -2.06 6.15 -11.28
CA ARG A 9 -1.31 4.94 -11.68
C ARG A 9 -0.04 5.29 -12.45
N GLN A 10 -0.15 6.20 -13.41
CA GLN A 10 1.00 6.68 -14.19
C GLN A 10 2.06 7.39 -13.31
N ALA A 11 1.62 8.21 -12.34
CA ALA A 11 2.54 8.85 -11.41
C ALA A 11 3.26 7.83 -10.51
N ALA A 12 2.55 6.79 -10.05
CA ALA A 12 3.15 5.69 -9.27
C ALA A 12 4.18 4.90 -10.10
N LEU A 13 3.88 4.57 -11.36
CA LEU A 13 4.83 3.95 -12.30
C LEU A 13 6.09 4.81 -12.51
N LYS A 14 5.93 6.13 -12.63
CA LYS A 14 7.06 7.06 -12.77
C LYS A 14 7.91 7.11 -11.49
N ALA A 15 7.26 7.16 -10.32
CA ALA A 15 7.92 7.22 -9.01
C ALA A 15 8.67 5.92 -8.65
N THR A 16 8.30 4.81 -9.26
CA THR A 16 8.91 3.48 -9.05
C THR A 16 9.93 3.11 -10.13
N ARG A 17 10.15 3.99 -11.12
CA ARG A 17 11.12 3.74 -12.19
C ARG A 17 12.53 3.62 -11.60
N GLY A 18 13.22 2.52 -11.97
CA GLY A 18 14.56 2.22 -11.45
C GLY A 18 14.58 1.62 -10.05
N ARG A 19 13.43 1.48 -9.39
CA ARG A 19 13.29 0.77 -8.11
C ARG A 19 12.93 -0.69 -8.31
N ASN A 20 13.08 -1.47 -7.25
CA ASN A 20 12.59 -2.84 -7.18
C ASN A 20 11.61 -3.00 -6.00
N PRO A 21 10.33 -2.62 -6.18
CA PRO A 21 9.33 -2.67 -5.11
C PRO A 21 9.17 -4.06 -4.49
N VAL A 22 9.38 -5.13 -5.26
CA VAL A 22 9.32 -6.50 -4.73
C VAL A 22 10.44 -6.74 -3.72
N ALA A 23 11.67 -6.32 -4.03
CA ALA A 23 12.79 -6.44 -3.11
C ALA A 23 12.61 -5.56 -1.86
N GLU A 24 12.06 -4.36 -2.03
CA GLU A 24 11.78 -3.46 -0.90
C GLU A 24 10.73 -4.03 0.05
N MET A 25 9.67 -4.65 -0.50
CA MET A 25 8.65 -5.34 0.32
C MET A 25 9.21 -6.60 0.99
N ALA A 26 10.06 -7.36 0.29
CA ALA A 26 10.75 -8.50 0.87
C ALA A 26 11.67 -8.09 2.04
N ALA A 27 12.39 -6.97 1.92
CA ALA A 27 13.19 -6.40 3.01
C ALA A 27 12.35 -5.98 4.23
N ARG A 28 11.06 -5.71 4.03
CA ARG A 28 10.08 -5.43 5.12
C ARG A 28 9.40 -6.71 5.66
N GLY A 29 9.79 -7.88 5.17
CA GLY A 29 9.24 -9.18 5.55
C GLY A 29 7.90 -9.50 4.86
N VAL A 30 7.61 -8.88 3.72
CA VAL A 30 6.37 -9.09 2.97
C VAL A 30 6.68 -9.71 1.61
N LEU A 31 6.18 -10.92 1.38
CA LEU A 31 6.35 -11.63 0.11
C LEU A 31 5.35 -11.09 -0.93
N VAL A 32 5.83 -10.75 -2.13
CA VAL A 32 4.97 -10.23 -3.20
C VAL A 32 5.02 -11.16 -4.41
N ARG A 33 3.85 -11.61 -4.87
CA ARG A 33 3.69 -12.33 -6.14
C ARG A 33 2.68 -11.58 -7.01
N ALA A 34 3.10 -11.18 -8.20
CA ALA A 34 2.25 -10.45 -9.12
C ALA A 34 2.31 -10.98 -10.55
N ALA A 35 1.25 -10.77 -11.34
CA ALA A 35 1.22 -11.13 -12.76
C ALA A 35 2.25 -10.36 -13.59
N GLY A 36 2.56 -9.11 -13.21
CA GLY A 36 3.55 -8.29 -13.88
C GLY A 36 4.22 -7.28 -12.96
N ARG A 37 5.38 -6.76 -13.40
CA ARG A 37 6.12 -5.70 -12.67
C ARG A 37 5.32 -4.40 -12.55
N ALA A 38 4.52 -4.07 -13.58
CA ALA A 38 3.66 -2.89 -13.58
C ALA A 38 2.59 -2.97 -12.47
N THR A 39 1.99 -4.15 -12.26
CA THR A 39 0.99 -4.39 -11.20
C THR A 39 1.55 -4.09 -9.80
N VAL A 40 2.81 -4.41 -9.54
CA VAL A 40 3.46 -4.08 -8.26
C VAL A 40 3.79 -2.59 -8.18
N ALA A 41 4.29 -2.02 -9.27
CA ALA A 41 4.71 -0.63 -9.35
C ALA A 41 3.55 0.37 -9.19
N GLU A 42 2.34 0.01 -9.61
CA GLU A 42 1.13 0.82 -9.40
C GLU A 42 0.65 0.85 -7.93
N GLU A 43 1.09 -0.12 -7.13
CA GLU A 43 0.56 -0.44 -5.81
C GLU A 43 1.57 -0.21 -4.68
N VAL A 44 2.67 0.49 -4.96
CA VAL A 44 3.66 0.81 -3.94
C VAL A 44 3.05 1.62 -2.79
N PRO A 45 3.53 1.47 -1.54
CA PRO A 45 2.96 2.13 -0.39
C PRO A 45 2.74 3.64 -0.57
N GLU A 46 3.66 4.31 -1.26
CA GLU A 46 3.65 5.75 -1.53
C GLU A 46 2.54 6.18 -2.51
N ALA A 47 1.94 5.25 -3.26
CA ALA A 47 0.80 5.52 -4.12
C ALA A 47 -0.50 5.77 -3.32
N TYR A 48 -0.52 5.38 -2.05
CA TYR A 48 -1.67 5.49 -1.16
C TYR A 48 -1.41 6.53 -0.05
N LYS A 49 -2.49 7.01 0.57
CA LYS A 49 -2.37 7.77 1.83
C LYS A 49 -1.86 6.86 2.94
N ASP A 50 -1.40 7.46 4.04
CA ASP A 50 -1.17 6.66 5.25
C ASP A 50 -2.50 6.18 5.80
N VAL A 51 -2.69 4.86 5.84
CA VAL A 51 -3.91 4.25 6.37
C VAL A 51 -4.08 4.52 7.86
N ALA A 52 -2.97 4.70 8.61
CA ALA A 52 -3.03 5.00 10.03
C ALA A 52 -3.65 6.39 10.29
N GLU A 53 -3.32 7.38 9.46
CA GLU A 53 -3.91 8.71 9.53
C GLU A 53 -5.42 8.66 9.25
N VAL A 54 -5.83 7.93 8.20
CA VAL A 54 -7.26 7.76 7.87
C VAL A 54 -8.02 7.10 9.02
N VAL A 55 -7.45 6.05 9.64
CA VAL A 55 -8.07 5.37 10.78
C VAL A 55 -8.16 6.28 12.01
N ALA A 56 -7.11 7.08 12.29
CA ALA A 56 -7.09 8.01 13.40
C ALA A 56 -8.18 9.09 13.28
N VAL A 57 -8.42 9.60 12.07
CA VAL A 57 -9.51 10.57 11.82
C VAL A 57 -10.89 9.95 12.06
N VAL A 58 -11.10 8.71 11.60
CA VAL A 58 -12.38 7.98 11.76
C VAL A 58 -12.66 7.70 13.24
N GLU A 59 -11.65 7.31 14.01
CA GLU A 59 -11.78 7.09 15.45
C GLU A 59 -12.00 8.40 16.21
N GLY A 60 -11.23 9.45 15.88
CA GLY A 60 -11.39 10.78 16.48
C GLY A 60 -12.75 11.42 16.21
N ALA A 61 -13.37 11.12 15.06
CA ALA A 61 -14.74 11.53 14.73
C ALA A 61 -15.82 10.69 15.43
N GLY A 62 -15.45 9.61 16.14
CA GLY A 62 -16.38 8.74 16.87
C GLY A 62 -17.25 7.84 15.98
N ILE A 63 -16.95 7.76 14.68
CA ILE A 63 -17.73 6.98 13.70
C ILE A 63 -17.15 5.59 13.43
N GLY A 64 -16.08 5.23 14.14
CA GLY A 64 -15.49 3.91 14.16
C GLY A 64 -14.62 3.73 15.40
N ARG A 65 -14.36 2.47 15.77
CA ARG A 65 -13.47 2.13 16.89
C ARG A 65 -12.38 1.21 16.38
N ILE A 66 -11.13 1.46 16.77
CA ILE A 66 -10.03 0.54 16.45
C ILE A 66 -10.22 -0.76 17.26
N VAL A 67 -10.16 -1.89 16.55
CA VAL A 67 -10.25 -3.22 17.17
C VAL A 67 -8.92 -3.96 17.06
N ALA A 68 -8.31 -3.93 15.88
CA ALA A 68 -7.03 -4.59 15.63
C ALA A 68 -6.30 -3.91 14.46
N ARG A 69 -4.98 -4.08 14.43
CA ARG A 69 -4.12 -3.73 13.29
C ARG A 69 -3.46 -4.99 12.76
N LEU A 70 -3.57 -5.21 11.45
CA LEU A 70 -2.95 -6.34 10.78
C LEU A 70 -1.70 -5.88 10.03
N LYS A 71 -0.67 -6.74 10.02
CA LYS A 71 0.53 -6.58 9.19
C LYS A 71 0.53 -7.68 8.14
N PRO A 72 0.65 -7.35 6.83
CA PRO A 72 0.67 -8.37 5.80
C PRO A 72 1.97 -9.19 5.86
N LEU A 73 1.86 -10.49 5.61
CA LEU A 73 3.00 -11.40 5.41
C LEU A 73 3.23 -11.68 3.92
N ALA A 74 2.15 -11.71 3.13
CA ALA A 74 2.22 -11.91 1.70
C ALA A 74 1.13 -11.11 0.96
N VAL A 75 1.43 -10.72 -0.28
CA VAL A 75 0.53 -10.04 -1.22
C VAL A 75 0.57 -10.77 -2.54
N ILE A 76 -0.59 -11.26 -3.01
CA ILE A 76 -0.75 -11.93 -4.29
C ILE A 76 -1.69 -11.10 -5.16
N LYS A 77 -1.25 -10.68 -6.35
CA LYS A 77 -2.02 -9.81 -7.25
C LYS A 77 -1.97 -10.29 -8.71
N GLY A 78 -3.14 -10.41 -9.33
CA GLY A 78 -3.32 -10.60 -10.77
C GLY A 78 -3.34 -9.26 -11.49
#